data_AF-A0A0E4BWX6-F1
#
_entry.id   AF-A0A0E4BWX6-F1
#
_cell.length_a   1.000
_cell.length_b   1.000
_cell.length_c   1.000
_cell.angle_alpha   90.00
_cell.angle_beta   90.00
_cell.angle_gamma   90.00
#
_symmetry.space_group_name_H-M   'P 1'
#
loop_
_entity.id
_entity.type
_entity.pdbx_description
1 polymer ?
#
loop_
_entity_poly.entity_id
_entity_poly.type
_entity_poly.pdbx_seq_one_letter_code
_entity_poly.pdbx_strand_id
1 'polypeptide(L)'
;MYVAQIMILWLWLYRDDADKLLLQMPALLTFTSDFGVWFGYSVGVLWSLAVEFWFYITFPALLFIARKAGYPVTFFLVLMVMSIAARLNQTESLTLAYYHQFLIGVIIALLVDDQKVPKFLATNIAFNSALAVLAICVAIPITARNFAGYFQGTCAAFAAGVLVCYWLQRPPRASLPILQGIGTISYSAYLLHPIVIDYVWKTKQHLPSHIPTFVAITLGASLVTYLAIERPFIALAHRHTRFGKPREQGVVQGANTPAAL
;
A
#
# COMPACT_ATOMS: atom_id res chain seq x y z
N MET A 1 0.96 1.92 16.63
CA MET A 1 1.30 2.72 17.83
C MET A 1 2.72 2.45 18.36
N TYR A 2 3.12 1.20 18.61
CA TYR A 2 4.47 0.91 19.15
C TYR A 2 5.65 1.25 18.22
N VAL A 3 5.50 1.06 16.89
CA VAL A 3 6.49 1.52 15.91
C VAL A 3 6.63 3.04 15.97
N ALA A 4 5.52 3.78 16.10
CA ALA A 4 5.56 5.24 16.29
C ALA A 4 6.28 5.64 17.58
N GLN A 5 6.13 4.89 18.68
CA GLN A 5 6.87 5.14 19.93
C GLN A 5 8.37 4.86 19.79
N ILE A 6 8.75 3.78 19.09
CA ILE A 6 10.15 3.47 18.76
C ILE A 6 10.73 4.55 17.84
N MET A 7 9.95 5.04 16.87
CA MET A 7 10.33 6.15 16.01
C MET A 7 10.48 7.45 16.80
N ILE A 8 9.59 7.75 17.74
CA ILE A 8 9.69 8.93 18.62
C ILE A 8 10.96 8.84 19.47
N LEU A 9 11.26 7.68 20.06
CA LEU A 9 12.49 7.45 20.82
C LEU A 9 13.74 7.56 19.93
N TRP A 10 13.72 6.98 18.73
CA TRP A 10 14.81 7.07 17.76
C TRP A 10 15.01 8.52 17.29
N LEU A 11 13.94 9.24 16.99
CA LEU A 11 13.97 10.64 16.58
C LEU A 11 14.45 11.56 17.70
N TRP A 12 14.03 11.30 18.95
CA TRP A 12 14.43 12.08 20.12
C TRP A 12 15.92 11.88 20.46
N LEU A 13 16.41 10.64 20.40
CA LEU A 13 17.82 10.34 20.73
C LEU A 13 18.80 10.72 19.62
N TYR A 14 18.33 10.89 18.38
CA TYR A 14 19.22 10.89 17.21
C TYR A 14 19.09 12.14 16.32
N ARG A 15 18.26 13.13 16.67
CA ARG A 15 18.10 14.35 15.87
C ARG A 15 18.23 15.65 16.64
N ASP A 16 18.93 16.59 16.01
CA ASP A 16 19.19 17.93 16.55
C ASP A 16 17.95 18.85 16.51
N ASP A 17 16.89 18.46 15.82
CA ASP A 17 15.63 19.19 15.68
C ASP A 17 14.44 18.51 16.40
N ALA A 18 14.74 17.73 17.44
CA ALA A 18 13.74 17.03 18.25
C ALA A 18 12.64 17.98 18.78
N ASP A 19 12.99 19.20 19.18
CA ASP A 19 12.03 20.18 19.69
C ASP A 19 10.99 20.59 18.64
N LYS A 20 11.41 20.77 17.39
CA LYS A 20 10.51 21.10 16.27
C LYS A 20 9.57 19.94 15.95
N LEU A 21 10.10 18.71 16.05
CA LEU A 21 9.29 17.51 15.87
C LEU A 21 8.27 17.35 16.99
N LEU A 22 8.66 17.58 18.25
CA LEU A 22 7.77 17.51 19.42
C LEU A 22 6.59 18.49 19.28
N LEU A 23 6.82 19.69 18.76
CA LEU A 23 5.75 20.65 18.47
C LEU A 23 4.75 20.15 17.41
N GLN A 24 5.19 19.29 16.49
CA GLN A 24 4.34 18.69 15.44
C GLN A 24 3.69 17.37 15.88
N MET A 25 4.15 16.75 16.99
CA MET A 25 3.67 15.44 17.45
C MET A 25 2.16 15.32 17.56
N PRO A 26 1.40 16.29 18.13
CA PRO A 26 -0.04 16.16 18.22
C PRO A 26 -0.66 15.94 16.84
N ALA A 27 -0.31 16.76 15.85
CA ALA A 27 -0.85 16.67 14.51
C ALA A 27 -0.38 15.41 13.76
N LEU A 28 0.81 14.90 14.09
CA LEU A 28 1.34 13.63 13.58
C LEU A 28 0.62 12.41 14.14
N LEU A 29 0.28 12.43 15.44
CA LEU A 29 -0.46 11.36 16.10
C LEU A 29 -1.93 11.35 15.71
N THR A 30 -2.50 12.50 15.33
CA THR A 30 -3.89 12.62 14.87
C THR A 30 -4.04 12.59 13.36
N PHE A 31 -2.94 12.56 12.59
CA PHE A 31 -2.94 12.61 11.13
C PHE A 31 -3.73 13.80 10.55
N THR A 32 -3.69 14.96 11.21
CA THR A 32 -4.50 16.14 10.84
C THR A 32 -3.74 17.23 10.08
N SER A 33 -2.42 17.13 9.95
CA SER A 33 -1.62 18.13 9.22
C SER A 33 -0.68 17.49 8.22
N ASP A 34 -0.55 18.14 7.07
CA ASP A 34 0.48 17.82 6.10
C ASP A 34 1.81 18.45 6.55
N PHE A 35 2.87 17.66 6.54
CA PHE A 35 4.20 18.00 7.04
C PHE A 35 4.74 19.25 6.32
N GLY A 36 4.67 20.42 6.94
CA GLY A 36 5.26 21.66 6.41
C GLY A 36 6.80 21.71 6.50
N VAL A 37 7.41 20.71 7.16
CA VAL A 37 8.85 20.61 7.38
C VAL A 37 9.29 19.16 7.11
N TRP A 38 10.38 18.99 6.37
CA TRP A 38 10.98 17.67 6.12
C TRP A 38 11.79 17.21 7.33
N PHE A 39 11.43 16.05 7.85
CA PHE A 39 12.02 15.44 9.05
C PHE A 39 12.70 14.09 8.73
N GLY A 40 13.24 13.91 7.52
CA GLY A 40 13.83 12.63 7.11
C GLY A 40 12.80 11.61 6.64
N TYR A 41 13.28 10.50 6.10
CA TYR A 41 12.47 9.46 5.48
C TYR A 41 11.58 8.74 6.50
N SER A 42 12.08 8.54 7.72
CA SER A 42 11.35 7.98 8.86
C SER A 42 10.06 8.74 9.12
N VAL A 43 10.11 10.06 9.27
CA VAL A 43 8.89 10.88 9.42
C VAL A 43 8.15 11.01 8.09
N GLY A 44 8.88 11.06 6.97
CA GLY A 44 8.31 11.13 5.62
C GLY A 44 7.26 10.06 5.39
N VAL A 45 7.52 8.79 5.70
CA VAL A 45 6.57 7.67 5.45
C VAL A 45 5.21 7.86 6.13
N LEU A 46 5.12 8.68 7.18
CA LEU A 46 3.87 8.95 7.87
C LEU A 46 2.83 9.64 6.98
N TRP A 47 3.25 10.28 5.88
CA TRP A 47 2.30 10.89 4.93
C TRP A 47 1.34 9.86 4.35
N SER A 48 1.82 8.69 3.96
CA SER A 48 0.99 7.65 3.35
C SER A 48 0.17 6.91 4.39
N LEU A 49 0.67 6.83 5.64
CA LEU A 49 -0.12 6.36 6.79
C LEU A 49 -1.30 7.30 7.11
N ALA A 50 -1.12 8.62 6.99
CA ALA A 50 -2.21 9.57 7.18
C ALA A 50 -3.33 9.34 6.16
N VAL A 51 -2.97 9.18 4.87
CA VAL A 51 -3.92 8.86 3.80
C VAL A 51 -4.64 7.54 4.08
N GLU A 52 -3.88 6.50 4.47
CA GLU A 52 -4.40 5.17 4.79
C GLU A 52 -5.37 5.19 5.99
N PHE A 53 -5.02 5.92 7.06
CA PHE A 53 -5.86 6.07 8.25
C PHE A 53 -7.21 6.69 7.90
N TRP A 54 -7.21 7.81 7.17
CA TRP A 54 -8.44 8.46 6.74
C TRP A 54 -9.23 7.61 5.75
N PHE A 55 -8.55 6.86 4.87
CA PHE A 55 -9.19 5.88 4.02
C PHE A 55 -9.98 4.85 4.84
N TYR A 56 -9.39 4.21 5.84
CA TYR A 56 -10.11 3.21 6.63
C TYR A 56 -11.23 3.78 7.50
N ILE A 57 -11.14 5.03 7.95
CA ILE A 57 -12.24 5.70 8.66
C ILE A 57 -13.42 5.96 7.73
N THR A 58 -13.14 6.49 6.55
CA THR A 58 -14.19 6.94 5.62
C THR A 58 -14.77 5.79 4.79
N PHE A 59 -13.98 4.76 4.49
CA PHE A 59 -14.33 3.67 3.58
C PHE A 59 -15.61 2.91 3.97
N PRO A 60 -15.86 2.50 5.23
CA PRO A 60 -17.08 1.77 5.58
C PRO A 60 -18.36 2.57 5.29
N ALA A 61 -18.36 3.87 5.59
CA ALA A 61 -19.47 4.77 5.30
C ALA A 61 -19.66 4.96 3.79
N LEU A 62 -18.56 5.18 3.05
CA LEU A 62 -18.60 5.31 1.60
C LEU A 62 -19.12 4.03 0.93
N LEU A 63 -18.64 2.86 1.36
CA LEU A 63 -19.08 1.57 0.84
C LEU A 63 -20.57 1.33 1.14
N PHE A 64 -21.02 1.67 2.34
CA PHE A 64 -22.44 1.59 2.71
C PHE A 64 -23.31 2.46 1.80
N ILE A 65 -22.93 3.72 1.58
CA ILE A 65 -23.63 4.64 0.68
C ILE A 65 -23.63 4.09 -0.75
N ALA A 66 -22.47 3.66 -1.25
CA ALA A 66 -22.28 3.13 -2.59
C ALA A 66 -23.15 1.90 -2.88
N ARG A 67 -23.23 0.96 -1.92
CA ARG A 67 -24.08 -0.23 -2.01
C ARG A 67 -25.56 0.11 -1.89
N LYS A 68 -25.94 1.04 -1.01
CA LYS A 68 -27.33 1.52 -0.89
C LYS A 68 -27.81 2.21 -2.18
N ALA A 69 -26.92 2.91 -2.87
CA ALA A 69 -27.20 3.55 -4.15
C ALA A 69 -27.29 2.56 -5.34
N GLY A 70 -26.85 1.31 -5.18
CA GLY A 70 -26.95 0.26 -6.20
C GLY A 70 -25.85 0.26 -7.27
N TYR A 71 -24.96 1.26 -7.30
CA TYR A 71 -23.91 1.40 -8.33
C TYR A 71 -22.52 1.58 -7.70
N PRO A 72 -22.00 0.61 -6.93
CA PRO A 72 -20.80 0.82 -6.13
C PRO A 72 -19.54 1.07 -6.97
N VAL A 73 -19.38 0.38 -8.10
CA VAL A 73 -18.23 0.59 -9.01
C VAL A 73 -18.25 2.01 -9.58
N THR A 74 -19.39 2.46 -10.12
CA THR A 74 -19.55 3.82 -10.67
C THR A 74 -19.30 4.88 -9.61
N PHE A 75 -19.81 4.67 -8.40
CA PHE A 75 -19.60 5.58 -7.27
C PHE A 75 -18.10 5.77 -6.97
N PHE A 76 -17.34 4.68 -6.85
CA PHE A 76 -15.90 4.77 -6.58
C PHE A 76 -15.09 5.27 -7.79
N LEU A 77 -15.54 5.02 -9.03
CA LEU A 77 -14.94 5.64 -10.21
C LEU A 77 -15.10 7.17 -10.18
N VAL A 78 -16.26 7.69 -9.81
CA VAL A 78 -16.48 9.14 -9.65
C VAL A 78 -15.55 9.70 -8.57
N LEU A 79 -15.45 9.05 -7.40
CA LEU A 79 -14.53 9.49 -6.35
C LEU A 79 -13.05 9.44 -6.78
N MET A 80 -12.67 8.45 -7.57
CA MET A 80 -11.34 8.32 -8.14
C MET A 80 -11.03 9.50 -9.07
N VAL A 81 -11.96 9.84 -9.98
CA VAL A 81 -11.84 11.00 -10.87
C VAL A 81 -11.77 12.30 -10.06
N MET A 82 -12.59 12.45 -9.03
CA MET A 82 -12.56 13.63 -8.16
C MET A 82 -11.24 13.79 -7.41
N SER A 83 -10.67 12.69 -6.90
CA SER A 83 -9.35 12.69 -6.24
C SER A 83 -8.23 13.08 -7.21
N ILE A 84 -8.25 12.53 -8.44
CA ILE A 84 -7.30 12.92 -9.49
C ILE A 84 -7.46 14.41 -9.85
N ALA A 85 -8.69 14.86 -10.10
CA ALA A 85 -8.98 16.26 -10.43
C ALA A 85 -8.55 17.21 -9.31
N ALA A 86 -8.75 16.85 -8.05
CA ALA A 86 -8.27 17.61 -6.91
C ALA A 86 -6.74 17.75 -6.91
N ARG A 87 -6.00 16.69 -7.24
CA ARG A 87 -4.54 16.79 -7.40
C ARG A 87 -4.14 17.65 -8.59
N LEU A 88 -4.82 17.53 -9.73
CA LEU A 88 -4.55 18.38 -10.90
C LEU A 88 -4.78 19.87 -10.59
N ASN A 89 -5.77 20.17 -9.75
CA ASN A 89 -6.05 21.50 -9.21
C ASN A 89 -5.16 21.88 -8.01
N GLN A 90 -4.05 21.18 -7.79
CA GLN A 90 -3.04 21.48 -6.76
C GLN A 90 -3.63 21.58 -5.34
N THR A 91 -4.58 20.69 -5.00
CA THR A 91 -5.07 20.62 -3.63
C THR A 91 -3.91 20.39 -2.65
N GLU A 92 -3.95 21.12 -1.52
CA GLU A 92 -3.01 20.92 -0.42
C GLU A 92 -3.28 19.60 0.30
N SER A 93 -4.53 19.11 0.31
CA SER A 93 -4.90 17.89 1.02
C SER A 93 -4.27 16.66 0.40
N LEU A 94 -3.28 16.08 1.09
CA LEU A 94 -2.64 14.83 0.68
C LEU A 94 -3.64 13.67 0.63
N THR A 95 -4.55 13.59 1.60
CA THR A 95 -5.61 12.58 1.62
C THR A 95 -6.41 12.63 0.33
N LEU A 96 -6.91 13.81 -0.05
CA LEU A 96 -7.72 13.96 -1.26
C LEU A 96 -6.90 13.70 -2.53
N ALA A 97 -5.65 14.17 -2.58
CA ALA A 97 -4.76 13.98 -3.72
C ALA A 97 -4.44 12.51 -4.01
N TYR A 98 -4.19 11.70 -2.98
CA TYR A 98 -3.71 10.32 -3.14
C TYR A 98 -4.80 9.26 -2.93
N TYR A 99 -6.03 9.66 -2.56
CA TYR A 99 -7.14 8.76 -2.30
C TYR A 99 -7.42 7.76 -3.44
N HIS A 100 -7.33 8.23 -4.70
CA HIS A 100 -7.55 7.42 -5.89
C HIS A 100 -6.69 6.15 -5.97
N GLN A 101 -5.47 6.15 -5.39
CA GLN A 101 -4.58 4.98 -5.42
C GLN A 101 -5.18 3.80 -4.63
N PHE A 102 -5.86 4.07 -3.52
CA PHE A 102 -6.61 3.07 -2.76
C PHE A 102 -7.91 2.68 -3.47
N LEU A 103 -8.57 3.64 -4.11
CA LEU A 103 -9.81 3.39 -4.85
C LEU A 103 -9.64 2.43 -6.02
N ILE A 104 -8.45 2.38 -6.65
CA ILE A 104 -8.13 1.35 -7.66
C ILE A 104 -8.31 -0.05 -7.07
N GLY A 105 -7.77 -0.29 -5.87
CA GLY A 105 -7.93 -1.57 -5.16
C GLY A 105 -9.38 -1.88 -4.81
N VAL A 106 -10.14 -0.87 -4.35
CA VAL A 106 -11.58 -1.00 -4.06
C VAL A 106 -12.38 -1.40 -5.30
N ILE A 107 -12.16 -0.70 -6.42
CA ILE A 107 -12.85 -0.97 -7.69
C ILE A 107 -12.55 -2.39 -8.16
N ILE A 108 -11.28 -2.82 -8.08
CA ILE A 108 -10.89 -4.19 -8.43
C ILE A 108 -11.60 -5.19 -7.53
N ALA A 109 -11.60 -4.98 -6.21
CA ALA A 109 -12.28 -5.87 -5.27
C ALA A 109 -13.79 -5.99 -5.57
N LEU A 110 -14.45 -4.87 -5.91
CA LEU A 110 -15.87 -4.88 -6.30
C LEU A 110 -16.11 -5.60 -7.63
N LEU A 111 -15.24 -5.40 -8.63
CA LEU A 111 -15.33 -6.12 -9.91
C LEU A 111 -15.12 -7.63 -9.73
N VAL A 112 -14.28 -8.03 -8.78
CA VAL A 112 -14.04 -9.43 -8.42
C VAL A 112 -15.25 -10.01 -7.71
N ASP A 113 -15.80 -9.32 -6.71
CA ASP A 113 -17.01 -9.75 -5.96
C ASP A 113 -18.22 -9.94 -6.91
N ASP A 114 -18.34 -9.07 -7.91
CA ASP A 114 -19.37 -9.11 -8.93
C ASP A 114 -19.06 -10.08 -10.11
N GLN A 115 -17.89 -10.73 -10.13
CA GLN A 115 -17.41 -11.53 -11.27
C GLN A 115 -17.37 -10.79 -12.62
N LYS A 116 -17.17 -9.47 -12.58
CA LYS A 116 -17.16 -8.56 -13.74
C LYS A 116 -15.75 -8.11 -14.16
N VAL A 117 -14.70 -8.80 -13.72
CA VAL A 117 -13.33 -8.46 -14.11
C VAL A 117 -13.20 -8.58 -15.65
N PRO A 118 -12.78 -7.50 -16.36
CA PRO A 118 -12.67 -7.56 -17.82
C PRO A 118 -11.66 -8.60 -18.31
N LYS A 119 -12.06 -9.44 -19.27
CA LYS A 119 -11.22 -10.53 -19.82
C LYS A 119 -9.94 -10.03 -20.50
N PHE A 120 -9.93 -8.80 -21.03
CA PHE A 120 -8.73 -8.24 -21.67
C PHE A 120 -7.57 -8.04 -20.67
N LEU A 121 -7.88 -7.89 -19.37
CA LEU A 121 -6.87 -7.80 -18.31
C LEU A 121 -6.18 -9.15 -18.03
N ALA A 122 -6.74 -10.27 -18.49
CA ALA A 122 -6.13 -11.60 -18.39
C ALA A 122 -5.23 -11.96 -19.59
N THR A 123 -4.92 -10.99 -20.46
CA THR A 123 -4.04 -11.23 -21.62
C THR A 123 -2.57 -11.14 -21.23
N ASN A 124 -1.71 -11.88 -21.93
CA ASN A 124 -0.25 -11.78 -21.75
C ASN A 124 0.26 -10.38 -22.11
N ILE A 125 -0.43 -9.68 -23.04
CA ILE A 125 -0.13 -8.28 -23.38
C ILE A 125 -0.36 -7.40 -22.15
N ALA A 126 -1.54 -7.47 -21.52
CA ALA A 126 -1.82 -6.70 -20.31
C ALA A 126 -0.81 -6.99 -19.19
N PHE A 127 -0.47 -8.26 -18.97
CA PHE A 127 0.55 -8.67 -18.00
C PHE A 127 1.93 -8.06 -18.29
N ASN A 128 2.43 -8.24 -19.53
CA ASN A 128 3.75 -7.73 -19.93
C ASN A 128 3.79 -6.20 -19.92
N SER A 129 2.73 -5.53 -20.34
CA SER A 129 2.60 -4.07 -20.28
C SER A 129 2.62 -3.58 -18.83
N ALA A 130 1.89 -4.23 -17.92
CA ALA A 130 1.90 -3.88 -16.50
C ALA A 130 3.29 -4.08 -15.88
N LEU A 131 3.97 -5.19 -16.20
CA LEU A 131 5.33 -5.45 -15.74
C LEU A 131 6.32 -4.41 -16.27
N ALA A 132 6.20 -4.03 -17.55
CA ALA A 132 7.02 -2.99 -18.15
C ALA A 132 6.81 -1.63 -17.49
N VAL A 133 5.56 -1.24 -17.19
CA VAL A 133 5.25 -0.01 -16.46
C VAL A 133 5.88 -0.04 -15.08
N LEU A 134 5.78 -1.14 -14.33
CA LEU A 134 6.42 -1.27 -13.02
C LEU A 134 7.94 -1.21 -13.11
N ALA A 135 8.54 -1.85 -14.11
CA ALA A 135 9.99 -1.78 -14.35
C ALA A 135 10.45 -0.34 -14.64
N ILE A 136 9.68 0.42 -15.45
CA ILE A 136 9.94 1.84 -15.71
C ILE A 136 9.79 2.67 -14.43
N CYS A 137 8.73 2.43 -13.65
CA CYS A 137 8.56 3.10 -12.36
C CYS A 137 9.73 2.80 -11.41
N VAL A 138 10.29 1.60 -11.39
CA VAL A 138 11.46 1.30 -10.56
C VAL A 138 12.74 1.94 -11.11
N ALA A 139 12.90 1.98 -12.43
CA ALA A 139 14.11 2.48 -13.08
C ALA A 139 14.24 4.01 -13.07
N ILE A 140 13.14 4.75 -12.91
CA ILE A 140 13.14 6.22 -12.87
C ILE A 140 13.04 6.66 -11.40
N PRO A 141 14.15 7.00 -10.74
CA PRO A 141 14.12 7.45 -9.35
C PRO A 141 13.53 8.86 -9.27
N ILE A 142 12.29 8.97 -8.80
CA ILE A 142 11.69 10.27 -8.48
C ILE A 142 11.82 10.48 -6.98
N THR A 143 12.72 11.38 -6.61
CA THR A 143 13.07 11.66 -5.23
C THR A 143 12.24 12.78 -4.61
N ALA A 144 11.46 13.50 -5.42
CA ALA A 144 10.66 14.63 -4.99
C ALA A 144 9.15 14.32 -5.03
N ARG A 145 8.42 14.89 -4.07
CA ARG A 145 6.95 14.82 -3.99
C ARG A 145 6.25 15.76 -4.98
N ASN A 146 6.72 15.75 -6.21
CA ASN A 146 6.23 16.59 -7.28
C ASN A 146 5.14 15.86 -8.08
N PHE A 147 4.71 16.50 -9.16
CA PHE A 147 3.72 15.92 -10.07
C PHE A 147 4.18 14.59 -10.70
N ALA A 148 5.48 14.47 -11.00
CA ALA A 148 6.03 13.26 -11.60
C ALA A 148 5.99 12.08 -10.62
N GLY A 149 6.34 12.29 -9.34
CA GLY A 149 6.25 11.25 -8.31
C GLY A 149 4.81 10.81 -8.04
N TYR A 150 3.87 11.77 -8.07
CA TYR A 150 2.44 11.46 -8.06
C TYR A 150 2.04 10.55 -9.23
N PHE A 151 2.40 10.94 -10.46
CA PHE A 151 2.04 10.19 -11.67
C PHE A 151 2.65 8.79 -11.67
N GLN A 152 3.92 8.65 -11.25
CA GLN A 152 4.59 7.37 -11.08
C GLN A 152 3.83 6.46 -10.09
N GLY A 153 3.42 6.98 -8.94
CA GLY A 153 2.62 6.23 -7.97
C GLY A 153 1.27 5.78 -8.54
N THR A 154 0.59 6.66 -9.28
CA THR A 154 -0.67 6.31 -9.97
C THR A 154 -0.46 5.23 -11.02
N CYS A 155 0.58 5.32 -11.85
CA CYS A 155 0.93 4.30 -12.83
C CYS A 155 1.25 2.95 -12.17
N ALA A 156 2.01 2.97 -11.07
CA ALA A 156 2.33 1.77 -10.31
C ALA A 156 1.07 1.12 -9.72
N ALA A 157 0.14 1.91 -9.17
CA ALA A 157 -1.13 1.41 -8.64
C ALA A 157 -1.99 0.77 -9.74
N PHE A 158 -2.11 1.39 -10.91
CA PHE A 158 -2.83 0.80 -12.05
C PHE A 158 -2.16 -0.48 -12.54
N ALA A 159 -0.84 -0.49 -12.73
CA ALA A 159 -0.11 -1.66 -13.18
C ALA A 159 -0.23 -2.82 -12.19
N ALA A 160 -0.09 -2.56 -10.88
CA ALA A 160 -0.33 -3.55 -9.84
C ALA A 160 -1.77 -4.09 -9.91
N GLY A 161 -2.76 -3.22 -10.12
CA GLY A 161 -4.15 -3.61 -10.32
C GLY A 161 -4.38 -4.54 -11.51
N VAL A 162 -3.72 -4.26 -12.65
CA VAL A 162 -3.74 -5.15 -13.82
C VAL A 162 -3.15 -6.52 -13.49
N LEU A 163 -2.01 -6.57 -12.79
CA LEU A 163 -1.39 -7.84 -12.38
C LEU A 163 -2.28 -8.64 -11.44
N VAL A 164 -2.95 -7.97 -10.48
CA VAL A 164 -3.94 -8.62 -9.60
C VAL A 164 -5.09 -9.21 -10.43
N CYS A 165 -5.69 -8.43 -11.33
CA CYS A 165 -6.76 -8.91 -12.22
C CYS A 165 -6.31 -10.08 -13.11
N TYR A 166 -5.07 -10.05 -13.59
CA TYR A 166 -4.48 -11.14 -14.37
C TYR A 166 -4.37 -12.42 -13.53
N TRP A 167 -3.77 -12.34 -12.33
CA TRP A 167 -3.57 -13.51 -11.46
C TRP A 167 -4.87 -14.06 -10.89
N LEU A 168 -5.90 -13.24 -10.67
CA LEU A 168 -7.21 -13.72 -10.23
C LEU A 168 -7.90 -14.56 -11.31
N GLN A 169 -7.73 -14.20 -12.59
CA GLN A 169 -8.30 -14.96 -13.71
C GLN A 169 -7.41 -16.13 -14.15
N ARG A 170 -6.10 -16.04 -13.89
CA ARG A 170 -5.09 -17.05 -14.24
C ARG A 170 -4.20 -17.33 -13.02
N PRO A 171 -4.73 -18.03 -12.00
CA PRO A 171 -3.98 -18.29 -10.78
C PRO A 171 -2.69 -19.05 -11.10
N PRO A 172 -1.57 -18.67 -10.47
CA PRO A 172 -0.32 -19.39 -10.66
C PRO A 172 -0.49 -20.85 -10.23
N ARG A 173 0.04 -21.78 -11.04
CA ARG A 173 -0.06 -23.23 -10.77
C ARG A 173 0.72 -23.67 -9.53
N ALA A 174 1.71 -22.89 -9.11
CA ALA A 174 2.52 -23.16 -7.95
C ALA A 174 2.51 -21.94 -7.02
N SER A 175 2.30 -22.18 -5.73
CA SER A 175 2.64 -21.20 -4.70
C SER A 175 4.16 -21.14 -4.59
N LEU A 176 4.70 -19.93 -4.46
CA LEU A 176 6.11 -19.70 -4.15
C LEU A 176 6.17 -19.26 -2.68
N PRO A 177 6.49 -20.17 -1.74
CA PRO A 177 6.46 -19.87 -0.30
C PRO A 177 7.32 -18.67 0.08
N ILE A 178 8.44 -18.46 -0.64
CA ILE A 178 9.34 -17.32 -0.44
C ILE A 178 8.62 -16.00 -0.76
N LEU A 179 7.92 -15.92 -1.90
CA LEU A 179 7.17 -14.72 -2.27
C LEU A 179 6.02 -14.45 -1.30
N GLN A 180 5.34 -15.51 -0.82
CA GLN A 180 4.33 -15.38 0.22
C GLN A 180 4.94 -14.87 1.53
N GLY A 181 6.11 -15.38 1.91
CA GLY A 181 6.86 -14.90 3.08
C GLY A 181 7.24 -13.42 2.96
N ILE A 182 7.74 -12.99 1.80
CA ILE A 182 8.06 -11.57 1.54
C ILE A 182 6.79 -10.71 1.63
N GLY A 183 5.69 -11.16 1.02
CA GLY A 183 4.40 -10.47 1.12
C GLY A 183 3.90 -10.36 2.56
N THR A 184 4.14 -11.39 3.37
CA THR A 184 3.72 -11.45 4.78
C THR A 184 4.45 -10.42 5.65
N ILE A 185 5.72 -10.11 5.36
CA ILE A 185 6.50 -9.09 6.10
C ILE A 185 6.48 -7.71 5.42
N SER A 186 5.75 -7.55 4.31
CA SER A 186 5.80 -6.35 3.47
C SER A 186 5.35 -5.08 4.20
N TYR A 187 4.36 -5.19 5.09
CA TYR A 187 3.90 -4.07 5.91
C TYR A 187 4.99 -3.60 6.89
N SER A 188 5.59 -4.55 7.62
CA SER A 188 6.75 -4.27 8.48
C SER A 188 7.94 -3.69 7.69
N ALA A 189 8.18 -4.14 6.45
CA ALA A 189 9.21 -3.57 5.56
C ALA A 189 8.90 -2.14 5.14
N TYR A 190 7.65 -1.87 4.78
CA TYR A 190 7.17 -0.53 4.47
C TYR A 190 7.38 0.45 5.64
N LEU A 191 7.15 0.03 6.88
CA LEU A 191 7.35 0.91 8.05
C LEU A 191 8.82 1.11 8.45
N LEU A 192 9.65 0.07 8.32
CA LEU A 192 11.02 0.10 8.86
C LEU A 192 12.07 0.58 7.85
N HIS A 193 11.88 0.37 6.54
CA HIS A 193 12.86 0.80 5.54
C HIS A 193 13.24 2.29 5.62
N PRO A 194 12.35 3.25 5.94
CA PRO A 194 12.71 4.66 5.99
C PRO A 194 13.61 4.99 7.20
N ILE A 195 13.45 4.24 8.31
CA ILE A 195 14.32 4.36 9.51
C ILE A 195 15.73 3.87 9.17
N VAL A 196 15.83 2.73 8.48
CA VAL A 196 17.11 2.18 8.02
C VAL A 196 17.78 3.17 7.05
N ILE A 197 17.02 3.75 6.12
CA ILE A 197 17.52 4.76 5.19
C ILE A 197 18.07 5.97 5.94
N ASP A 198 17.33 6.56 6.89
CA ASP A 198 17.82 7.74 7.63
C ASP A 198 19.09 7.44 8.43
N TYR A 199 19.15 6.28 9.08
CA TYR A 199 20.34 5.84 9.83
C TYR A 199 21.58 5.74 8.92
N VAL A 200 21.41 5.09 7.78
CA VAL A 200 22.47 4.92 6.76
C VAL A 200 22.91 6.26 6.19
N TRP A 201 21.96 7.13 5.88
CA TRP A 201 22.25 8.44 5.30
C TRP A 201 23.10 9.28 6.26
N LYS A 202 22.76 9.24 7.56
CA LYS A 202 23.52 9.95 8.60
C LYS A 202 24.94 9.40 8.78
N THR A 203 25.13 8.09 8.65
CA THR A 203 26.45 7.45 8.72
C THR A 203 27.28 7.59 7.43
N LYS A 204 26.78 8.34 6.44
CA LYS A 204 27.40 8.59 5.12
C LYS A 204 27.72 7.33 4.32
N GLN A 205 27.06 6.19 4.60
CA GLN A 205 27.27 4.93 3.87
C GLN A 205 26.44 4.83 2.57
N HIS A 206 26.21 5.93 1.85
CA HIS A 206 25.28 5.99 0.70
C HIS A 206 25.83 5.38 -0.60
N LEU A 207 26.92 4.59 -0.56
CA LEU A 207 27.49 3.95 -1.74
C LEU A 207 26.58 2.80 -2.22
N PRO A 208 26.42 2.59 -3.55
CA PRO A 208 25.62 1.50 -4.11
C PRO A 208 26.00 0.10 -3.58
N SER A 209 27.26 -0.08 -3.18
CA SER A 209 27.78 -1.31 -2.57
C SER A 209 27.08 -1.70 -1.27
N HIS A 210 26.40 -0.76 -0.60
CA HIS A 210 25.69 -1.03 0.65
C HIS A 210 24.19 -1.31 0.47
N ILE A 211 23.64 -1.20 -0.76
CA ILE A 211 22.23 -1.55 -1.05
C ILE A 211 21.87 -2.96 -0.55
N PRO A 212 22.67 -4.01 -0.82
CA PRO A 212 22.36 -5.35 -0.30
C PRO A 212 22.30 -5.39 1.23
N THR A 213 23.20 -4.65 1.90
CA THR A 213 23.20 -4.52 3.36
C THR A 213 21.93 -3.84 3.85
N PHE A 214 21.44 -2.80 3.19
CA PHE A 214 20.20 -2.11 3.57
C PHE A 214 18.98 -2.99 3.40
N VAL A 215 18.91 -3.71 2.29
CA VAL A 215 17.85 -4.68 2.04
C VAL A 215 17.89 -5.78 3.10
N ALA A 216 19.07 -6.33 3.41
CA ALA A 216 19.22 -7.36 4.44
C ALA A 216 18.82 -6.86 5.84
N ILE A 217 19.26 -5.67 6.26
CA ILE A 217 18.89 -5.08 7.56
C ILE A 217 17.38 -4.82 7.61
N THR A 218 16.81 -4.23 6.55
CA THR A 218 15.38 -3.94 6.48
C THR A 218 14.57 -5.23 6.59
N LEU A 219 14.83 -6.22 5.74
CA LEU A 219 14.10 -7.48 5.75
C LEU A 219 14.28 -8.26 7.06
N GLY A 220 15.49 -8.24 7.63
CA GLY A 220 15.77 -8.86 8.93
C GLY A 220 15.00 -8.20 10.06
N ALA A 221 15.04 -6.86 10.15
CA ALA A 221 14.28 -6.09 11.14
C ALA A 221 12.77 -6.30 10.96
N SER A 222 12.28 -6.29 9.71
CA SER A 222 10.88 -6.54 9.40
C SER A 222 10.41 -7.93 9.76
N LEU A 223 11.24 -8.96 9.57
CA LEU A 223 10.93 -10.32 10.00
C LEU A 223 10.81 -10.39 11.53
N VAL A 224 11.75 -9.78 12.26
CA VAL A 224 11.70 -9.72 13.73
C VAL A 224 10.45 -8.99 14.21
N THR A 225 10.15 -7.81 13.67
CA THR A 225 8.95 -7.05 14.00
C THR A 225 7.67 -7.81 13.65
N TYR A 226 7.63 -8.48 12.50
CA TYR A 226 6.51 -9.31 12.10
C TYR A 226 6.26 -10.44 13.11
N LEU A 227 7.31 -11.20 13.46
CA LEU A 227 7.17 -12.35 14.36
C LEU A 227 6.88 -11.94 15.82
N ALA A 228 7.52 -10.87 16.31
CA ALA A 228 7.43 -10.45 17.71
C ALA A 228 6.23 -9.54 18.00
N ILE A 229 5.75 -8.78 17.01
CA ILE A 229 4.70 -7.77 17.19
C ILE A 229 3.53 -8.06 16.26
N GLU A 230 3.72 -7.99 14.95
CA GLU A 230 2.58 -8.01 14.00
C GLU A 230 1.74 -9.29 14.12
N ARG A 231 2.39 -10.46 14.05
CA ARG A 231 1.73 -11.77 14.08
C ARG A 231 0.98 -12.03 15.39
N PRO A 232 1.53 -11.79 16.59
CA PRO A 232 0.78 -11.90 17.85
C PRO A 232 -0.48 -11.03 17.89
N PHE A 233 -0.39 -9.78 17.43
CA PHE A 233 -1.53 -8.86 17.45
C PHE A 233 -2.59 -9.22 16.42
N ILE A 234 -2.21 -9.67 15.22
CA ILE A 234 -3.16 -10.21 14.23
C ILE A 234 -3.88 -11.44 14.81
N ALA A 235 -3.14 -12.36 15.44
CA ALA A 235 -3.73 -13.53 16.06
C ALA A 235 -4.70 -13.15 17.20
N LEU A 236 -4.35 -12.13 18.00
CA LEU A 236 -5.21 -11.60 19.04
C LEU A 236 -6.49 -10.97 18.46
N ALA A 237 -6.37 -10.17 17.40
CA ALA A 237 -7.50 -9.55 16.72
C ALA A 237 -8.45 -10.63 16.18
N HIS A 238 -7.93 -11.63 15.46
CA HIS A 238 -8.72 -12.73 14.91
C HIS A 238 -9.47 -13.54 15.97
N ARG A 239 -8.96 -13.64 17.20
CA ARG A 239 -9.67 -14.29 18.31
C ARG A 239 -10.88 -13.49 18.80
N HIS A 240 -10.84 -12.16 18.72
CA HIS A 240 -11.89 -11.28 19.25
C HIS A 240 -12.87 -10.81 18.18
N THR A 241 -12.45 -10.72 16.92
CA THR A 241 -13.32 -10.33 15.81
C THR A 241 -13.85 -11.57 15.12
N ARG A 242 -15.17 -11.81 15.20
CA ARG A 242 -15.84 -12.79 14.33
C ARG A 242 -15.90 -12.21 12.92
N PHE A 243 -14.88 -12.48 12.10
CA PHE A 243 -15.02 -12.30 10.66
C PHE A 243 -16.15 -13.22 10.20
N GLY A 244 -17.18 -12.65 9.57
CA GLY A 244 -18.24 -13.45 8.95
C GLY A 244 -17.58 -14.46 8.01
N LYS A 245 -18.05 -15.71 8.02
CA LYS A 245 -17.57 -16.73 7.08
C LYS A 245 -17.60 -16.11 5.67
N PRO A 246 -16.53 -16.27 4.86
CA PRO A 246 -16.61 -15.95 3.44
C PRO A 246 -17.89 -16.59 2.91
N ARG A 247 -18.72 -15.83 2.20
CA ARG A 247 -19.77 -16.46 1.38
C ARG A 247 -19.03 -17.51 0.57
N GLU A 248 -19.40 -18.78 0.72
CA GLU A 248 -18.96 -19.86 -0.17
C GLU A 248 -19.46 -19.51 -1.57
N GLN A 249 -18.74 -18.62 -2.24
CA GLN A 249 -18.91 -18.36 -3.66
C GLN A 249 -18.39 -19.61 -4.33
N GLY A 250 -19.31 -20.34 -4.97
CA GLY A 250 -19.06 -21.61 -5.63
C GLY A 250 -17.73 -21.57 -6.36
N VAL A 251 -16.79 -22.35 -5.84
CA VAL A 251 -15.63 -22.80 -6.61
C VAL A 251 -16.18 -23.20 -7.97
N VAL A 252 -15.67 -22.57 -9.02
CA VAL A 252 -15.96 -22.87 -10.42
C VAL A 252 -15.71 -24.36 -10.63
N GLN A 253 -16.71 -25.20 -10.39
CA GLN A 253 -16.80 -26.59 -10.84
C GLN A 253 -17.08 -26.52 -12.33
N GLY A 254 -16.03 -26.24 -13.11
CA GLY A 254 -16.18 -25.95 -14.52
C GLY A 254 -14.90 -26.15 -15.31
N ALA A 255 -14.09 -27.14 -14.98
CA ALA A 255 -13.08 -27.69 -15.87
C ALA A 255 -12.55 -29.00 -15.31
N ASN A 256 -13.13 -30.12 -15.75
CA ASN A 256 -12.45 -31.39 -16.09
C ASN A 256 -13.44 -32.56 -16.00
N THR A 257 -14.34 -32.66 -16.98
CA THR A 257 -14.83 -33.97 -17.42
C THR A 257 -14.24 -34.19 -18.81
N PRO A 258 -13.21 -35.02 -18.98
CA PRO A 258 -12.81 -35.46 -20.32
C PRO A 258 -13.97 -36.26 -20.91
N ALA A 259 -14.41 -35.89 -22.10
CA ALA A 259 -15.35 -36.68 -22.89
C ALA A 259 -14.73 -38.06 -23.10
N ALA A 260 -15.40 -39.09 -22.57
CA ALA A 260 -15.11 -40.46 -22.93
C ALA A 260 -15.49 -40.65 -24.42
N LEU A 261 -14.53 -41.18 -25.18
CA LEU A 261 -14.73 -41.78 -26.50
C LEU A 261 -15.55 -43.07 -26.37
#